data_AF-A0A6N2BHM6-F1
#
_entry.id   AF-A0A6N2BHM6-F1
#
_cell.length_a   1.000
_cell.length_b   1.000
_cell.length_c   1.000
_cell.angle_alpha   90.00
_cell.angle_beta   90.00
_cell.angle_gamma   90.00
#
_symmetry.space_group_name_H-M   'P 1'
#
loop_
_entity.id
_entity.type
_entity.pdbx_description
1 polymer ?
#
loop_
_entity_poly.entity_id
_entity_poly.type
_entity_poly.pdbx_seq_one_letter_code
_entity_poly.pdbx_strand_id
1 'polypeptide(L)'
;MASKLSSRLASRLASHFLRSAVTGAAATTTAALSKSHPLVSVFHHQSQPLVFPHFNTNQTVFTLRSFSTLSRPARSHRSARPDIAAKARQLQTRRLWTYAITFSCIAGFIVIVLNQFQDQLVFYLTPTDALAKHAENPTRSKFRLGGLVLENSVTPIPNSPEMEFVITDLITDILVKYDGSLPDLFREGHSVVVEGFIKPFTEEMKKKENEILSEKKLQLTEKARSGDCYFAATEVLAKHDEKYMPPEVAAAIEKNKQLLSQMEGKEEVSDDATPPATARA
;
A
#
# COMPACT_ATOMS: atom_id res chain seq x y z
N MET A 1 -10.93 11.53 53.11
CA MET A 1 -11.37 10.12 53.00
C MET A 1 -10.97 9.66 51.61
N ALA A 2 -9.78 9.07 51.46
CA ALA A 2 -9.56 7.61 51.40
C ALA A 2 -10.21 7.01 50.13
N SER A 3 -9.52 6.32 49.23
CA SER A 3 -8.24 5.62 49.32
C SER A 3 -7.78 5.17 47.93
N LYS A 4 -6.48 5.33 47.70
CA LYS A 4 -5.64 4.61 46.74
C LYS A 4 -5.81 3.08 46.91
N LEU A 5 -5.87 2.32 45.82
CA LEU A 5 -5.56 0.87 45.64
C LEU A 5 -6.11 0.52 44.24
N SER A 6 -5.44 -0.13 43.29
CA SER A 6 -4.33 -1.07 43.35
C SER A 6 -3.80 -1.29 41.92
N SER A 7 -2.63 -0.74 41.61
CA SER A 7 -1.77 -1.21 40.53
C SER A 7 -0.90 -2.33 41.09
N ARG A 8 -1.20 -3.60 40.77
CA ARG A 8 -0.33 -4.77 40.99
C ARG A 8 -1.01 -6.05 40.46
N LEU A 9 -0.78 -6.39 39.20
CA LEU A 9 -0.78 -7.79 38.74
C LEU A 9 -0.20 -7.92 37.31
N ALA A 10 0.96 -7.32 37.09
CA ALA A 10 1.89 -7.74 36.05
C ALA A 10 2.86 -8.74 36.67
N SER A 11 2.65 -10.03 36.43
CA SER A 11 3.65 -11.12 36.44
C SER A 11 2.94 -12.46 36.66
N ARG A 12 2.62 -13.17 35.57
CA ARG A 12 2.56 -14.64 35.50
C ARG A 12 2.17 -15.09 34.09
N LEU A 13 3.09 -14.91 33.15
CA LEU A 13 3.08 -15.56 31.84
C LEU A 13 4.52 -15.92 31.49
N ALA A 14 5.04 -16.96 32.13
CA ALA A 14 6.29 -17.60 31.76
C ALA A 14 6.29 -19.02 32.34
N SER A 15 5.73 -19.96 31.58
CA SER A 15 6.08 -21.39 31.56
C SER A 15 4.90 -22.17 30.98
N HIS A 16 4.95 -22.44 29.68
CA HIS A 16 4.45 -23.68 29.05
C HIS A 16 4.69 -23.62 27.54
N PHE A 17 5.96 -23.67 27.15
CA PHE A 17 6.36 -24.14 25.83
C PHE A 17 7.63 -24.95 26.04
N LEU A 18 7.50 -26.28 25.96
CA LEU A 18 8.54 -27.28 25.63
C LEU A 18 7.99 -28.70 25.89
N ARG A 19 7.42 -29.32 24.84
CA ARG A 19 7.22 -30.77 24.56
C ARG A 19 6.18 -30.84 23.43
N SER A 20 6.33 -31.53 22.29
CA SER A 20 7.21 -32.60 21.83
C SER A 20 7.29 -32.53 20.28
N ALA A 21 8.47 -32.63 19.66
CA ALA A 21 8.93 -33.77 18.83
C ALA A 21 7.79 -34.55 18.14
N VAL A 22 7.53 -34.35 16.85
CA VAL A 22 8.22 -34.94 15.66
C VAL A 22 8.13 -36.47 15.64
N THR A 23 7.18 -36.97 14.86
CA THR A 23 7.21 -38.30 14.20
C THR A 23 6.82 -38.09 12.75
N GLY A 24 7.63 -38.62 11.83
CA GLY A 24 7.45 -38.43 10.40
C GLY A 24 8.66 -38.93 9.62
N ALA A 25 8.89 -40.24 9.69
CA ALA A 25 9.83 -40.94 8.83
C ALA A 25 9.12 -41.29 7.52
N ALA A 26 9.65 -40.80 6.40
CA ALA A 26 9.41 -41.38 5.07
C ALA A 26 10.65 -41.15 4.22
N ALA A 27 11.27 -42.26 3.84
CA ALA A 27 12.41 -42.33 2.95
C ALA A 27 11.96 -42.10 1.50
N THR A 28 12.81 -41.47 0.69
CA THR A 28 12.91 -41.77 -0.75
C THR A 28 14.28 -41.36 -1.27
N THR A 29 14.91 -42.36 -1.88
CA THR A 29 16.23 -42.40 -2.51
C THR A 29 16.16 -41.83 -3.92
N THR A 30 17.13 -41.01 -4.34
CA THR A 30 17.79 -40.93 -5.68
C THR A 30 18.72 -39.71 -5.68
N ALA A 31 20.05 -39.86 -5.62
CA ALA A 31 21.01 -40.16 -6.69
C ALA A 31 21.62 -38.89 -7.34
N ALA A 32 22.92 -38.72 -7.06
CA ALA A 32 24.02 -38.18 -7.89
C ALA A 32 23.89 -36.80 -8.59
N LEU A 33 24.86 -35.90 -8.36
CA LEU A 33 25.96 -35.62 -9.31
C LEU A 33 26.95 -34.53 -8.81
N SER A 34 28.19 -34.96 -8.57
CA SER A 34 29.53 -34.34 -8.75
C SER A 34 29.77 -32.80 -8.75
N LYS A 35 30.77 -32.36 -7.96
CA LYS A 35 32.00 -31.60 -8.33
C LYS A 35 32.71 -31.12 -7.04
N SER A 36 33.81 -31.74 -6.57
CA SER A 36 35.24 -31.40 -6.82
C SER A 36 35.60 -29.96 -6.35
N HIS A 37 36.50 -29.67 -5.39
CA HIS A 37 37.85 -30.18 -5.13
C HIS A 37 38.32 -29.92 -3.67
N PRO A 38 39.46 -30.52 -3.24
CA PRO A 38 39.95 -30.57 -1.84
C PRO A 38 41.25 -29.75 -1.60
N LEU A 39 41.54 -29.37 -0.34
CA LEU A 39 42.88 -29.19 0.25
C LEU A 39 42.70 -29.25 1.78
N VAL A 40 43.00 -30.35 2.48
CA VAL A 40 44.31 -30.83 2.98
C VAL A 40 45.06 -29.78 3.81
N SER A 41 44.97 -29.89 5.13
CA SER A 41 46.13 -29.75 6.01
C SER A 41 46.04 -30.78 7.14
N VAL A 42 47.17 -31.42 7.36
CA VAL A 42 47.41 -32.59 8.18
C VAL A 42 48.25 -32.14 9.37
N PHE A 43 48.05 -32.76 10.54
CA PHE A 43 49.07 -33.36 11.41
C PHE A 43 48.78 -33.17 12.91
N HIS A 44 48.68 -34.34 13.58
CA HIS A 44 49.32 -34.73 14.85
C HIS A 44 49.06 -33.87 16.09
N HIS A 45 49.02 -34.36 17.32
CA HIS A 45 49.06 -35.64 18.05
C HIS A 45 48.68 -35.19 19.50
N GLN A 46 48.13 -35.98 20.41
CA GLN A 46 48.86 -36.46 21.61
C GLN A 46 47.85 -36.97 22.66
N SER A 47 47.82 -38.30 22.84
CA SER A 47 47.57 -39.12 24.05
C SER A 47 46.84 -38.58 25.31
N GLN A 48 45.73 -39.26 25.68
CA GLN A 48 45.42 -40.06 26.92
C GLN A 48 45.97 -39.66 28.32
N PRO A 49 45.51 -40.22 29.49
CA PRO A 49 44.23 -40.83 29.92
C PRO A 49 43.74 -40.42 31.35
N LEU A 50 42.62 -41.03 31.78
CA LEU A 50 41.98 -41.17 33.13
C LEU A 50 42.79 -40.92 34.42
N VAL A 51 42.21 -40.24 35.43
CA VAL A 51 42.39 -40.45 36.91
C VAL A 51 41.23 -39.78 37.74
N PHE A 52 40.56 -40.54 38.64
CA PHE A 52 39.83 -40.08 39.87
C PHE A 52 40.82 -40.13 41.08
N PRO A 53 40.59 -39.68 42.34
CA PRO A 53 39.44 -39.04 43.04
C PRO A 53 39.88 -37.86 43.98
N HIS A 54 39.00 -37.33 44.84
CA HIS A 54 39.21 -37.24 46.32
C HIS A 54 38.08 -36.51 47.07
N PHE A 55 37.74 -37.07 48.23
CA PHE A 55 36.93 -36.57 49.34
C PHE A 55 37.42 -35.20 49.86
N ASN A 56 36.49 -34.35 50.35
CA ASN A 56 36.67 -33.85 51.71
C ASN A 56 35.35 -33.58 52.44
N THR A 57 35.30 -34.21 53.60
CA THR A 57 34.38 -34.11 54.71
C THR A 57 34.52 -32.77 55.44
N ASN A 58 33.40 -32.18 55.84
CA ASN A 58 33.31 -31.50 57.13
C ASN A 58 31.87 -31.66 57.64
N GLN A 59 31.67 -32.70 58.45
CA GLN A 59 30.60 -32.74 59.41
C GLN A 59 31.06 -31.99 60.66
N THR A 60 30.25 -31.08 61.17
CA THR A 60 30.13 -30.86 62.61
C THR A 60 28.66 -30.87 62.98
N VAL A 61 28.41 -31.47 64.12
CA VAL A 61 27.18 -32.15 64.50
C VAL A 61 26.67 -31.55 65.81
N PHE A 62 25.36 -31.67 66.04
CA PHE A 62 24.62 -31.51 67.30
C PHE A 62 24.40 -30.05 67.74
N THR A 63 23.17 -29.64 68.06
CA THR A 63 22.42 -30.15 69.21
C THR A 63 20.91 -30.26 69.01
N LEU A 64 20.38 -31.28 69.69
CA LEU A 64 18.99 -31.71 69.82
C LEU A 64 18.26 -30.91 70.91
N ARG A 65 16.96 -30.69 70.71
CA ARG A 65 15.82 -30.98 71.62
C ARG A 65 14.73 -29.92 71.43
N SER A 66 13.63 -30.29 70.78
CA SER A 66 12.45 -30.92 71.38
C SER A 66 11.56 -29.90 72.06
N PHE A 67 10.41 -29.56 71.46
CA PHE A 67 9.17 -29.32 72.19
C PHE A 67 7.96 -29.51 71.24
N SER A 68 7.08 -30.43 71.65
CA SER A 68 5.62 -30.25 71.65
C SER A 68 4.91 -30.36 70.30
N THR A 69 4.50 -31.58 69.93
CA THR A 69 3.11 -32.08 70.08
C THR A 69 2.07 -31.46 69.15
N LEU A 70 1.62 -32.32 68.23
CA LEU A 70 0.27 -32.40 67.66
C LEU A 70 -0.40 -31.09 67.23
N SER A 71 -0.40 -30.88 65.92
CA SER A 71 -1.66 -30.85 65.18
C SER A 71 -1.41 -31.41 63.79
N ARG A 72 -1.47 -32.73 63.66
CA ARG A 72 -1.81 -33.35 62.37
C ARG A 72 -3.21 -32.80 62.06
N PRO A 73 -3.41 -31.91 61.07
CA PRO A 73 -4.78 -31.65 60.65
C PRO A 73 -5.31 -33.00 60.21
N ALA A 74 -6.36 -33.47 60.88
CA ALA A 74 -7.10 -34.64 60.44
C ALA A 74 -7.37 -34.41 58.95
N ARG A 75 -6.72 -35.22 58.11
CA ARG A 75 -6.99 -35.30 56.68
C ARG A 75 -8.38 -35.88 56.59
N SER A 76 -9.38 -35.03 56.82
CA SER A 76 -10.74 -35.34 56.45
C SER A 76 -10.64 -35.56 54.95
N HIS A 77 -10.77 -36.83 54.55
CA HIS A 77 -11.02 -37.21 53.18
C HIS A 77 -12.47 -36.80 52.88
N ARG A 78 -12.77 -35.51 53.06
CA ARG A 78 -13.98 -34.89 52.57
C ARG A 78 -13.74 -34.86 51.08
N SER A 79 -14.25 -35.88 50.39
CA SER A 79 -14.27 -35.95 48.94
C SER A 79 -14.77 -34.58 48.47
N ALA A 80 -13.85 -33.74 47.99
CA ALA A 80 -14.20 -32.47 47.42
C ALA A 80 -15.10 -32.82 46.26
N ARG A 81 -16.42 -32.70 46.46
CA ARG A 81 -17.38 -32.90 45.38
C ARG A 81 -16.88 -31.98 44.27
N PRO A 82 -16.53 -32.51 43.09
CA PRO A 82 -16.02 -31.66 42.04
C PRO A 82 -17.07 -30.58 41.82
N ASP A 83 -16.69 -29.30 41.93
CA ASP A 83 -17.56 -28.19 41.57
C ASP A 83 -17.79 -28.25 40.05
N ILE A 84 -18.72 -29.11 39.65
CA ILE A 84 -19.15 -29.32 38.27
C ILE A 84 -19.62 -27.99 37.70
N ALA A 85 -20.24 -27.14 38.54
CA ALA A 85 -20.64 -25.78 38.18
C ALA A 85 -19.44 -24.86 37.86
N ALA A 86 -18.34 -24.95 38.60
CA ALA A 86 -17.14 -24.13 38.34
C ALA A 86 -16.44 -24.58 37.04
N LYS A 87 -16.31 -25.90 36.82
CA LYS A 87 -15.74 -26.46 35.58
C LYS A 87 -16.64 -26.20 34.36
N ALA A 88 -17.96 -26.23 34.50
CA ALA A 88 -18.91 -25.94 33.42
C ALA A 88 -18.78 -24.49 32.91
N ARG A 89 -18.68 -23.51 33.82
CA ARG A 89 -18.44 -22.10 33.45
C ARG A 89 -17.09 -21.90 32.76
N GLN A 90 -16.06 -22.64 33.17
CA GLN A 90 -14.73 -22.58 32.55
C GLN A 90 -14.69 -23.13 31.11
N LEU A 91 -15.50 -24.15 30.80
CA LEU A 91 -15.61 -24.68 29.43
C LEU A 91 -16.41 -23.75 28.51
N GLN A 92 -17.45 -23.09 29.04
CA GLN A 92 -18.25 -22.11 28.31
C GLN A 92 -17.42 -20.88 27.91
N THR A 93 -16.61 -20.33 28.81
CA THR A 93 -15.74 -19.19 28.49
C THR A 93 -14.64 -19.56 27.49
N ARG A 94 -14.03 -20.74 27.59
CA ARG A 94 -13.03 -21.20 26.61
C ARG A 94 -13.59 -21.28 25.19
N ARG A 95 -14.81 -21.82 25.02
CA ARG A 95 -15.49 -21.89 23.71
C ARG A 95 -15.83 -20.50 23.18
N LEU A 96 -16.28 -19.59 24.05
CA LEU A 96 -16.54 -18.20 23.68
C LEU A 96 -15.26 -17.50 23.19
N TRP A 97 -14.15 -17.67 23.91
CA TRP A 97 -12.85 -17.11 23.50
C TRP A 97 -12.37 -17.69 22.18
N THR A 98 -12.56 -18.99 21.93
CA THR A 98 -12.24 -19.59 20.63
C THR A 98 -13.05 -18.95 19.52
N TYR A 99 -14.36 -18.77 19.68
CA TYR A 99 -15.21 -18.13 18.67
C TYR A 99 -14.86 -16.65 18.46
N ALA A 100 -14.58 -15.92 19.54
CA ALA A 100 -14.17 -14.53 19.45
C ALA A 100 -12.87 -14.36 18.66
N ILE A 101 -11.88 -15.23 18.90
CA ILE A 101 -10.62 -15.23 18.16
C ILE A 101 -10.86 -15.58 16.69
N THR A 102 -11.63 -16.62 16.40
CA THR A 102 -11.90 -17.00 15.00
C THR A 102 -12.66 -15.92 14.25
N PHE A 103 -13.65 -15.29 14.88
CA PHE A 103 -14.40 -14.18 14.28
C PHE A 103 -13.51 -12.96 14.04
N SER A 104 -12.65 -12.63 15.00
CA SER A 104 -11.67 -11.55 14.87
C SER A 104 -10.68 -11.80 13.73
N CYS A 105 -10.17 -13.03 13.59
CA CYS A 105 -9.30 -13.40 12.48
C CYS A 105 -9.99 -13.27 11.12
N ILE A 106 -11.25 -13.72 11.01
CA ILE A 106 -12.03 -13.60 9.76
C ILE A 106 -12.31 -12.14 9.44
N ALA A 107 -12.74 -11.35 10.43
CA ALA A 107 -12.99 -9.92 10.25
C ALA A 107 -11.71 -9.18 9.83
N GLY A 108 -10.58 -9.47 10.47
CA GLY A 108 -9.28 -8.91 10.10
C GLY A 108 -8.87 -9.26 8.67
N PHE A 109 -9.07 -10.52 8.25
CA PHE A 109 -8.78 -10.95 6.88
C PHE A 109 -9.63 -10.19 5.86
N ILE A 110 -10.94 -10.04 6.10
CA ILE A 110 -11.84 -9.29 5.23
C ILE A 110 -11.37 -7.84 5.10
N VAL A 111 -11.02 -7.17 6.21
CA VAL A 111 -10.52 -5.78 6.19
C VAL A 111 -9.24 -5.66 5.37
N ILE A 112 -8.29 -6.60 5.54
CA ILE A 112 -7.03 -6.60 4.77
C ILE A 112 -7.31 -6.80 3.28
N VAL A 113 -8.18 -7.75 2.92
CA VAL A 113 -8.53 -8.02 1.51
C VAL A 113 -9.24 -6.83 0.88
N LEU A 114 -10.18 -6.20 1.58
CA LEU A 114 -10.87 -5.01 1.08
C LEU A 114 -9.91 -3.84 0.89
N ASN A 115 -8.97 -3.63 1.81
CA ASN A 115 -7.95 -2.59 1.68
C ASN A 115 -7.01 -2.87 0.50
N GLN A 116 -6.55 -4.12 0.34
CA GLN A 116 -5.69 -4.52 -0.79
C GLN A 116 -6.40 -4.42 -2.14
N PHE A 117 -7.71 -4.68 -2.19
CA PHE A 117 -8.49 -4.58 -3.42
C PHE A 117 -8.62 -3.13 -3.89
N GLN A 118 -8.82 -2.18 -2.96
CA GLN A 118 -8.89 -0.76 -3.29
C GLN A 118 -7.61 -0.26 -3.97
N ASP A 119 -6.44 -0.77 -3.56
CA ASP A 119 -5.15 -0.41 -4.15
C ASP A 119 -4.93 -0.95 -5.58
N GLN A 120 -5.71 -1.94 -6.02
CA GLN A 120 -5.58 -2.58 -7.35
C GLN A 120 -6.62 -2.10 -8.38
N LEU A 121 -7.57 -1.26 -8.00
CA LEU A 121 -8.58 -0.75 -8.94
C LEU A 121 -7.99 0.39 -9.78
N VAL A 122 -7.80 0.12 -11.08
CA VAL A 122 -7.36 1.13 -12.03
C VAL A 122 -8.58 1.75 -12.70
N PHE A 123 -8.94 2.95 -12.26
CA PHE A 123 -10.07 3.72 -12.81
C PHE A 123 -9.65 4.50 -14.05
N TYR A 124 -10.57 4.65 -15.00
CA TYR A 124 -10.41 5.54 -16.14
C TYR A 124 -11.00 6.90 -15.81
N LEU A 125 -10.19 7.96 -15.92
CA LEU A 125 -10.58 9.33 -15.58
C LEU A 125 -10.25 10.26 -16.74
N THR A 126 -11.05 11.30 -16.91
CA THR A 126 -10.70 12.44 -17.76
C THR A 126 -9.80 13.42 -17.01
N PRO A 127 -9.06 14.29 -17.72
CA PRO A 127 -8.37 15.44 -17.14
C PRO A 127 -9.20 16.24 -16.13
N THR A 128 -10.44 16.62 -16.46
CA THR A 128 -11.31 17.38 -15.54
C THR A 128 -11.62 16.58 -14.27
N ASP A 129 -11.99 15.30 -14.41
CA ASP A 129 -12.35 14.46 -13.27
C ASP A 129 -11.12 14.13 -12.40
N ALA A 130 -9.95 13.99 -13.01
CA ALA A 130 -8.70 13.73 -12.31
C ALA A 130 -8.30 14.89 -11.40
N LEU A 131 -8.43 16.14 -11.87
CA LEU A 131 -8.17 17.33 -11.05
C LEU A 131 -9.18 17.45 -9.90
N ALA A 132 -10.47 17.24 -10.17
CA ALA A 132 -11.51 17.29 -9.15
C ALA A 132 -11.27 16.24 -8.05
N LYS A 133 -10.97 14.99 -8.43
CA LYS A 133 -10.68 13.91 -7.47
C LYS A 133 -9.41 14.17 -6.67
N HIS A 134 -8.38 14.72 -7.29
CA HIS A 134 -7.15 15.09 -6.60
C HIS A 134 -7.37 16.19 -5.55
N ALA A 135 -8.25 17.16 -5.84
CA ALA A 135 -8.60 18.22 -4.90
C ALA A 135 -9.36 17.69 -3.68
N GLU A 136 -10.23 16.69 -3.87
CA GLU A 136 -10.97 16.05 -2.78
C GLU A 136 -10.11 15.08 -1.95
N ASN A 137 -9.28 14.27 -2.62
CA ASN A 137 -8.42 13.29 -1.97
C ASN A 137 -7.08 13.19 -2.72
N PRO A 138 -5.96 13.66 -2.14
CA PRO A 138 -4.62 13.44 -2.68
C PRO A 138 -4.19 11.98 -2.41
N THR A 139 -4.91 11.02 -2.99
CA THR A 139 -4.62 9.60 -2.85
C THR A 139 -3.47 9.23 -3.78
N ARG A 140 -2.56 8.40 -3.28
CA ARG A 140 -1.39 7.89 -4.03
C ARG A 140 -1.74 6.69 -4.92
N SER A 141 -3.00 6.53 -5.34
CA SER A 141 -3.42 5.42 -6.19
C SER A 141 -3.05 5.69 -7.65
N LYS A 142 -2.73 4.62 -8.37
CA LYS A 142 -2.58 4.69 -9.83
C LYS A 142 -3.94 4.80 -10.47
N PHE A 143 -4.06 5.60 -11.52
CA PHE A 143 -5.26 5.62 -12.35
C PHE A 143 -4.87 5.79 -13.82
N ARG A 144 -5.84 5.50 -14.70
CA ARG A 144 -5.70 5.67 -16.14
C ARG A 144 -6.35 6.98 -16.54
N LEU A 145 -5.54 7.92 -16.97
CA LEU A 145 -5.97 9.19 -17.53
C LEU A 145 -6.25 9.00 -19.03
N GLY A 146 -7.51 9.15 -19.44
CA GLY A 146 -7.92 9.09 -20.84
C GLY A 146 -8.27 10.47 -21.38
N GLY A 147 -7.81 10.78 -22.58
CA GLY A 147 -8.12 12.04 -23.24
C GLY A 147 -7.49 12.14 -24.63
N LEU A 148 -7.57 13.33 -25.21
CA LEU A 148 -6.97 13.66 -26.50
C LEU A 148 -5.59 14.26 -26.28
N VAL A 149 -4.60 13.86 -27.07
CA VAL A 149 -3.29 14.50 -27.07
C VAL A 149 -3.40 15.85 -27.78
N LEU A 150 -3.00 16.92 -27.12
CA LEU A 150 -3.04 18.26 -27.73
C LEU A 150 -2.00 18.39 -28.86
N GLU A 151 -2.36 19.08 -29.93
CA GLU A 151 -1.48 19.33 -31.07
C GLU A 151 -0.28 20.20 -30.71
N ASN A 152 0.89 19.85 -31.27
CA ASN A 152 2.20 20.46 -31.03
C ASN A 152 2.63 20.48 -29.55
N SER A 153 2.00 19.66 -28.70
CA SER A 153 2.30 19.60 -27.26
C SER A 153 3.39 18.59 -26.92
N VAL A 154 3.79 17.73 -27.86
CA VAL A 154 4.72 16.63 -27.58
C VAL A 154 6.15 17.13 -27.67
N THR A 155 6.88 17.08 -26.55
CA THR A 155 8.21 17.65 -26.43
C THR A 155 9.16 16.70 -25.70
N PRO A 156 10.29 16.33 -26.33
CA PRO A 156 11.36 15.64 -25.61
C PRO A 156 12.10 16.61 -24.70
N ILE A 157 12.40 16.20 -23.46
CA ILE A 157 13.22 16.99 -22.54
C ILE A 157 14.70 16.85 -22.96
N PRO A 158 15.45 17.95 -23.11
CA PRO A 158 16.87 17.87 -23.45
C PRO A 158 17.65 17.17 -22.32
N ASN A 159 18.58 16.29 -22.70
CA ASN A 159 19.44 15.52 -21.78
C ASN A 159 18.71 14.48 -20.88
N SER A 160 17.45 14.14 -21.18
CA SER A 160 16.67 13.13 -20.45
C SER A 160 15.88 12.25 -21.44
N PRO A 161 15.63 10.96 -21.14
CA PRO A 161 14.70 10.12 -21.91
C PRO A 161 13.22 10.48 -21.68
N GLU A 162 12.94 11.49 -20.86
CA GLU A 162 11.60 11.95 -20.53
C GLU A 162 10.94 12.71 -21.69
N MET A 163 9.65 12.43 -21.86
CA MET A 163 8.75 13.06 -22.83
C MET A 163 7.67 13.81 -22.08
N GLU A 164 7.38 15.03 -22.51
CA GLU A 164 6.29 15.84 -22.00
C GLU A 164 5.25 16.02 -23.09
N PHE A 165 3.98 15.89 -22.73
CA PHE A 165 2.87 16.18 -23.64
C PHE A 165 1.63 16.55 -22.83
N VAL A 166 0.67 17.20 -23.48
CA VAL A 166 -0.56 17.66 -22.83
C VAL A 166 -1.72 16.77 -23.26
N ILE A 167 -2.50 16.30 -22.28
CA ILE A 167 -3.76 15.60 -22.52
C ILE A 167 -4.91 16.54 -22.18
N THR A 168 -5.90 16.60 -23.06
CA THR A 168 -7.11 17.41 -22.91
C THR A 168 -8.38 16.57 -23.04
N ASP A 169 -9.43 16.97 -22.33
CA ASP A 169 -10.81 16.53 -22.57
C ASP A 169 -11.67 17.61 -23.24
N LEU A 170 -11.01 18.55 -23.93
CA LEU A 170 -11.57 19.77 -24.55
C LEU A 170 -11.86 20.91 -23.56
N ILE A 171 -11.96 20.64 -22.26
CA ILE A 171 -12.20 21.67 -21.24
C ILE A 171 -10.91 21.94 -20.47
N THR A 172 -10.36 20.88 -19.89
CA THR A 172 -9.21 20.92 -18.98
C THR A 172 -8.01 20.25 -19.62
N ASP A 173 -6.85 20.87 -19.43
CA ASP A 173 -5.58 20.40 -19.97
C ASP A 173 -4.66 20.00 -18.81
N ILE A 174 -4.04 18.83 -18.89
CA ILE A 174 -3.08 18.34 -17.89
C ILE A 174 -1.74 18.05 -18.56
N LEU A 175 -0.67 18.55 -17.94
CA LEU A 175 0.70 18.20 -18.34
C LEU A 175 1.02 16.77 -17.89
N VAL A 176 1.44 15.94 -18.84
CA VAL A 176 1.88 14.56 -18.62
C VAL A 176 3.39 14.48 -18.83
N LYS A 177 4.10 13.93 -17.85
CA LYS A 177 5.53 13.59 -17.95
C LYS A 177 5.66 12.08 -17.99
N TYR A 178 6.24 11.55 -19.06
CA TYR A 178 6.43 10.13 -19.30
C TYR A 178 7.92 9.81 -19.42
N ASP A 179 8.40 8.85 -18.63
CA ASP A 179 9.76 8.35 -18.73
C ASP A 179 9.79 7.15 -19.70
N GLY A 180 10.31 7.37 -20.90
CA GLY A 180 10.41 6.33 -21.92
C GLY A 180 10.11 6.79 -23.33
N SER A 181 10.18 5.85 -24.27
CA SER A 181 9.85 6.09 -25.67
C SER A 181 8.35 5.97 -25.91
N LEU A 182 7.76 6.96 -26.57
CA LEU A 182 6.35 6.93 -26.94
C LEU A 182 6.08 5.80 -27.96
N PRO A 183 4.96 5.05 -27.85
CA PRO A 183 4.60 4.04 -28.83
C PRO A 183 4.50 4.61 -30.24
N ASP A 184 4.78 3.81 -31.27
CA ASP A 184 4.68 4.29 -32.67
C ASP A 184 3.25 4.72 -33.04
N LEU A 185 2.23 4.16 -32.38
CA LEU A 185 0.84 4.56 -32.58
C LEU A 185 0.45 5.86 -31.86
N PHE A 186 1.38 6.47 -31.13
CA PHE A 186 1.12 7.74 -30.47
C PHE A 186 1.23 8.89 -31.48
N ARG A 187 0.14 9.66 -31.62
CA ARG A 187 0.06 10.83 -32.49
C ARG A 187 -0.73 11.92 -31.77
N GLU A 188 -0.39 13.16 -32.07
CA GLU A 188 -1.14 14.33 -31.64
C GLU A 188 -2.55 14.33 -32.22
N GLY A 189 -3.50 14.96 -31.54
CA GLY A 189 -4.92 14.99 -31.92
C GLY A 189 -5.70 13.68 -31.71
N HIS A 190 -5.04 12.60 -31.29
CA HIS A 190 -5.67 11.30 -31.12
C HIS A 190 -5.94 10.97 -29.65
N SER A 191 -6.89 10.05 -29.43
CA SER A 191 -7.19 9.54 -28.11
C SER A 191 -6.05 8.68 -27.57
N VAL A 192 -5.62 8.96 -26.35
CA VAL A 192 -4.62 8.21 -25.62
C VAL A 192 -5.13 7.87 -24.22
N VAL A 193 -4.68 6.74 -23.70
CA VAL A 193 -4.85 6.40 -22.28
C VAL A 193 -3.47 6.29 -21.66
N VAL A 194 -3.26 6.95 -20.53
CA VAL A 194 -1.99 6.96 -19.84
C VAL A 194 -2.17 6.49 -18.41
N GLU A 195 -1.37 5.53 -17.97
CA GLU A 195 -1.39 5.04 -16.60
C GLU A 195 -0.29 5.72 -15.78
N GLY A 196 -0.63 6.19 -14.58
CA GLY A 196 0.31 6.92 -13.75
C GLY A 196 -0.28 7.46 -12.46
N PHE A 197 0.40 8.46 -11.91
CA PHE A 197 0.03 9.15 -10.68
C PHE A 197 0.02 10.65 -10.90
N ILE A 198 -0.92 11.35 -10.28
CA ILE A 198 -0.88 12.81 -10.20
C ILE A 198 0.09 13.25 -9.10
N LYS A 199 0.93 14.24 -9.40
CA LYS A 199 1.92 14.81 -8.48
C LYS A 199 1.77 16.33 -8.45
N PRO A 200 1.84 16.97 -7.28
CA PRO A 200 1.86 18.42 -7.21
C PRO A 200 3.17 18.96 -7.79
N PHE A 201 3.12 20.12 -8.45
CA PHE A 201 4.31 20.84 -8.85
C PHE A 201 5.05 21.31 -7.60
N THR A 202 6.28 20.84 -7.40
CA THR A 202 7.17 21.42 -6.40
C THR A 202 7.79 22.69 -6.99
N GLU A 203 7.80 23.78 -6.22
CA GLU A 203 8.25 25.13 -6.65
C GLU A 203 9.64 25.17 -7.31
N GLU A 204 10.51 24.20 -7.03
CA GLU A 204 11.84 24.05 -7.64
C GLU A 204 11.79 23.76 -9.15
N MET A 205 10.73 23.09 -9.63
CA MET A 205 10.53 22.78 -11.05
C MET A 205 10.00 23.99 -11.81
N LYS A 206 9.10 24.78 -11.21
CA LYS A 206 8.52 25.99 -11.82
C LYS A 206 9.61 26.98 -12.25
N LYS A 207 10.72 27.06 -11.51
CA LYS A 207 11.81 28.02 -11.77
C LYS A 207 12.75 27.62 -12.91
N LYS A 208 13.00 26.32 -13.12
CA LYS A 208 13.90 25.83 -14.19
C LYS A 208 13.25 25.82 -15.57
N GLU A 209 11.93 25.69 -15.62
CA GLU A 209 11.18 25.46 -16.87
C GLU A 209 10.78 26.77 -17.57
N ASN A 210 10.61 27.87 -16.82
CA ASN A 210 10.24 29.19 -17.37
C ASN A 210 11.34 29.87 -18.20
N GLU A 211 12.57 29.35 -18.20
CA GLU A 211 13.71 29.95 -18.92
C GLU A 211 13.90 29.39 -20.35
N ILE A 212 13.20 28.30 -20.72
CA ILE A 212 13.50 27.51 -21.94
C ILE A 212 12.24 27.27 -22.80
N LEU A 213 11.50 28.28 -23.29
CA LEU A 213 10.46 28.01 -24.30
C LEU A 213 10.10 29.22 -25.19
N SER A 214 9.82 28.95 -26.47
CA SER A 214 9.35 29.93 -27.47
C SER A 214 7.90 30.36 -27.25
N GLU A 215 7.62 31.64 -27.55
CA GLU A 215 6.37 32.38 -27.28
C GLU A 215 5.07 31.68 -27.74
N LYS A 216 5.08 30.99 -28.87
CA LYS A 216 3.86 30.35 -29.44
C LYS A 216 3.52 29.00 -28.79
N LYS A 217 4.50 28.35 -28.19
CA LYS A 217 4.37 27.04 -27.50
C LYS A 217 4.01 27.21 -26.02
N LEU A 218 4.33 28.39 -25.47
CA LEU A 218 4.03 28.80 -24.12
C LEU A 218 2.52 28.86 -23.86
N GLN A 219 1.72 29.51 -24.70
CA GLN A 219 0.29 29.72 -24.44
C GLN A 219 -0.52 28.43 -24.22
N LEU A 220 -0.26 27.38 -25.02
CA LEU A 220 -0.97 26.10 -24.93
C LEU A 220 -0.49 25.26 -23.74
N THR A 221 0.80 25.36 -23.40
CA THR A 221 1.37 24.68 -22.24
C THR A 221 1.04 25.42 -20.93
N GLU A 222 0.84 26.74 -20.99
CA GLU A 222 0.50 27.60 -19.84
C GLU A 222 -0.86 27.24 -19.23
N LYS A 223 -1.88 26.95 -20.06
CA LYS A 223 -3.18 26.48 -19.55
C LYS A 223 -3.03 25.17 -18.78
N ALA A 224 -2.26 24.22 -19.33
CA ALA A 224 -1.99 22.95 -18.65
C ALA A 224 -1.10 23.09 -17.40
N ARG A 225 -0.15 24.05 -17.40
CA ARG A 225 0.75 24.38 -16.29
C ARG A 225 0.11 25.29 -15.24
N SER A 226 -1.04 25.90 -15.53
CA SER A 226 -1.82 26.67 -14.55
C SER A 226 -2.36 25.78 -13.43
N GLY A 227 -2.54 24.49 -13.69
CA GLY A 227 -2.84 23.51 -12.66
C GLY A 227 -1.64 23.29 -11.75
N ASP A 228 -1.87 23.27 -10.43
CA ASP A 228 -0.83 23.04 -9.41
C ASP A 228 -0.26 21.61 -9.41
N CYS A 229 -0.58 20.78 -10.41
CA CYS A 229 -0.14 19.40 -10.51
C CYS A 229 0.13 18.94 -11.94
N TYR A 230 0.98 17.93 -12.08
CA TYR A 230 1.26 17.22 -13.32
C TYR A 230 1.00 15.73 -13.14
N PHE A 231 0.80 15.03 -14.25
CA PHE A 231 0.62 13.59 -14.26
C PHE A 231 1.94 12.89 -14.58
N ALA A 232 2.48 12.15 -13.62
CA ALA A 232 3.65 11.30 -13.78
C ALA A 232 3.23 9.94 -14.36
N ALA A 233 3.39 9.79 -15.66
CA ALA A 233 3.02 8.60 -16.42
C ALA A 233 4.07 7.50 -16.29
N THR A 234 3.60 6.27 -16.11
CA THR A 234 4.41 5.04 -16.14
C THR A 234 4.22 4.25 -17.43
N GLU A 235 3.03 4.33 -18.05
CA GLU A 235 2.73 3.63 -19.30
C GLU A 235 1.82 4.48 -20.18
N VAL A 236 2.11 4.51 -21.49
CA VAL A 236 1.30 5.19 -22.50
C VAL A 236 0.67 4.13 -23.40
N LEU A 237 -0.64 4.06 -23.39
CA LEU A 237 -1.45 3.17 -24.22
C LEU A 237 -2.04 4.00 -25.37
N ALA A 238 -1.38 3.96 -26.53
CA ALA A 238 -1.90 4.54 -27.76
C ALA A 238 -2.57 3.44 -28.58
N LYS A 239 -3.89 3.54 -28.75
CA LYS A 239 -4.64 2.75 -29.73
C LYS A 239 -5.53 3.73 -30.50
N HIS A 240 -5.28 3.88 -31.80
CA HIS A 240 -6.03 4.78 -32.69
C HIS A 240 -7.51 4.40 -32.87
N ASP A 241 -7.97 3.32 -32.26
CA ASP A 241 -9.36 2.91 -32.39
C ASP A 241 -10.21 3.63 -31.33
N GLU A 242 -11.20 4.41 -31.76
CA GLU A 242 -12.28 4.95 -30.91
C GLU A 242 -12.96 3.84 -30.09
N LYS A 243 -12.92 2.60 -30.60
CA LYS A 243 -13.40 1.38 -29.93
C LYS A 243 -12.62 1.03 -28.65
N TYR A 244 -11.40 1.55 -28.47
CA TYR A 244 -10.55 1.25 -27.31
C TYR A 244 -10.58 2.34 -26.23
N MET A 245 -11.19 3.50 -26.51
CA MET A 245 -11.39 4.49 -25.46
C MET A 245 -12.44 3.97 -24.47
N PRO A 246 -12.16 4.01 -23.15
CA PRO A 246 -13.12 3.58 -22.15
C PRO A 246 -14.44 4.36 -22.32
N PRO A 247 -15.60 3.70 -22.20
CA PRO A 247 -16.89 4.33 -22.43
C PRO A 247 -17.13 5.53 -21.49
N GLU A 248 -16.56 5.51 -20.28
CA GLU A 248 -16.61 6.60 -19.31
C GLU A 248 -15.91 7.86 -19.84
N VAL A 249 -14.71 7.69 -20.41
CA VAL A 249 -13.91 8.78 -20.99
C VAL A 249 -14.57 9.28 -22.29
N ALA A 250 -15.05 8.37 -23.15
CA ALA A 250 -15.76 8.73 -24.38
C ALA A 250 -16.99 9.57 -24.12
N ALA A 251 -17.85 9.13 -23.20
CA ALA A 251 -19.05 9.87 -22.84
C ALA A 251 -18.72 11.26 -22.25
N ALA A 252 -17.62 11.40 -21.51
CA ALA A 252 -17.19 12.68 -20.96
C ALA A 252 -16.71 13.65 -22.06
N ILE A 253 -15.90 13.17 -23.01
CA ILE A 253 -15.43 14.01 -24.13
C ILE A 253 -16.59 14.43 -25.04
N GLU A 254 -17.55 13.55 -25.33
CA GLU A 254 -18.74 13.89 -26.11
C GLU A 254 -19.59 14.97 -25.42
N LYS A 255 -19.80 14.84 -24.10
CA LYS A 255 -20.50 15.87 -23.32
C LYS A 255 -19.75 17.21 -23.38
N ASN A 256 -18.44 17.18 -23.21
CA ASN A 256 -17.61 18.38 -23.27
C ASN A 256 -17.70 19.06 -24.65
N LYS A 257 -17.66 18.27 -25.73
CA LYS A 257 -17.85 18.76 -27.10
C LYS A 257 -19.23 19.42 -27.30
N GLN A 258 -20.29 18.81 -26.77
CA GLN A 258 -21.64 19.39 -26.82
C GLN A 258 -21.71 20.70 -26.04
N LEU A 259 -21.11 20.76 -24.85
CA LEU A 259 -21.06 21.98 -24.03
C LEU A 259 -20.34 23.11 -24.77
N LEU A 260 -19.19 22.83 -25.39
CA LEU A 260 -18.46 23.79 -26.21
C LEU A 260 -19.32 24.33 -27.36
N SER A 261 -19.98 23.46 -28.13
CA SER A 261 -20.85 23.90 -29.22
C SER A 261 -22.04 24.76 -28.77
N GLN A 262 -22.54 24.53 -27.55
CA GLN A 262 -23.61 25.35 -26.95
C GLN A 262 -23.10 26.71 -26.45
N MET A 263 -21.83 26.79 -26.03
CA MET A 263 -21.18 28.03 -25.62
C MET A 263 -20.88 28.91 -26.83
N GLU A 264 -20.31 28.32 -27.89
CA GLU A 264 -20.01 29.02 -29.15
C GLU A 264 -21.29 29.57 -29.81
N GLY A 265 -22.37 28.80 -29.83
CA GLY A 265 -23.66 29.24 -30.39
C GLY A 265 -24.39 30.34 -29.58
N LYS A 266 -23.94 30.67 -28.37
CA LYS A 266 -24.51 31.77 -27.56
C LYS A 266 -23.78 33.09 -27.73
N GLU A 267 -22.50 33.08 -28.12
CA GLU A 267 -21.73 34.29 -28.36
C GLU A 267 -22.10 34.96 -29.70
N GLU A 268 -22.49 34.20 -30.73
CA GLU A 268 -22.88 34.77 -32.02
C GLU A 268 -24.22 35.53 -32.02
N VAL A 269 -25.08 35.38 -31.01
CA VAL A 269 -26.41 36.03 -30.99
C VAL A 269 -26.39 37.41 -30.33
N SER A 270 -25.28 37.83 -29.70
CA SER A 270 -25.19 39.12 -28.99
C SER A 270 -24.57 40.28 -29.78
N ASP A 271 -23.96 40.05 -30.94
CA ASP A 271 -23.20 41.08 -31.66
C ASP A 271 -23.99 41.84 -32.76
N ASP A 272 -25.24 41.46 -33.08
CA ASP A 272 -26.04 42.15 -34.12
C ASP A 272 -26.89 43.34 -33.62
N ALA A 273 -26.76 43.73 -32.34
CA ALA A 273 -27.48 44.88 -31.80
C ALA A 273 -26.66 46.19 -31.95
N THR A 274 -26.23 46.52 -33.17
CA THR A 274 -25.80 47.90 -33.48
C THR A 274 -27.05 48.73 -33.78
N PRO A 275 -27.44 49.70 -32.92
CA PRO A 275 -28.61 50.54 -33.23
C PRO A 275 -28.31 51.38 -34.48
N PRO A 276 -29.26 51.49 -35.43
CA PRO A 276 -29.06 52.29 -36.62
C PRO A 276 -28.82 53.74 -36.22
N ALA A 277 -27.67 54.28 -36.63
CA ALA A 277 -27.32 55.68 -36.48
C ALA A 277 -28.48 56.55 -36.99
N THR A 278 -29.09 57.27 -36.07
CA THR A 278 -30.16 58.23 -36.38
C THR A 278 -29.54 59.38 -37.16
N ALA A 279 -29.73 59.36 -38.48
CA ALA A 279 -29.57 60.52 -39.32
C ALA A 279 -30.65 61.55 -38.95
N ARG A 280 -30.24 62.71 -38.44
CA ARG A 280 -31.09 63.91 -38.43
C ARG A 280 -30.32 65.09 -38.99
N ALA A 281 -31.03 65.74 -39.90
CA ALA A 281 -30.68 66.87 -40.75
C ALA A 281 -30.43 68.18 -39.98
#